data_AF-A0A9N9NUJ1-F1
#
_entry.id   AF-A0A9N9NUJ1-F1
#
_cell.length_a   1.000
_cell.length_b   1.000
_cell.length_c   1.000
_cell.angle_alpha   90.00
_cell.angle_beta   90.00
_cell.angle_gamma   90.00
#
_symmetry.space_group_name_H-M   'P 1'
#
loop_
_entity.id
_entity.type
_entity.pdbx_description
1 polymer ?
#
loop_
_entity_poly.entity_id
_entity_poly.type
_entity_poly.pdbx_seq_one_letter_code
_entity_poly.pdbx_strand_id
1 'polypeptide(L)'
;LWKYDNGYIVNKASGKVFDIQGGYIRTFHRTYLCQWDRKPLAEASNQHWTFLPGGSITPTFHEGFVLHLRGRFCRSNHESAQVLIHQIKDDNHHKQTWFFEPEQSQPKILSPPIPKECPDYFA
;
A
#
# COMPACT_ATOMS: atom_id res chain seq x y z
N LEU A 1 -4.63 11.88 -4.80
CA LEU A 1 -5.65 10.96 -5.37
C LEU A 1 -4.96 9.90 -6.23
N TRP A 2 -5.44 8.66 -6.20
CA TRP A 2 -4.84 7.52 -6.90
C TRP A 2 -5.82 6.95 -7.95
N LYS A 3 -5.29 6.35 -9.02
CA LYS A 3 -6.06 5.65 -10.07
C LYS A 3 -5.49 4.24 -10.24
N TYR A 4 -6.36 3.24 -10.39
CA TYR A 4 -5.95 1.92 -10.88
C TYR A 4 -6.07 1.88 -12.40
N ASP A 5 -4.98 1.57 -13.10
CA ASP A 5 -4.87 1.64 -14.56
C ASP A 5 -4.14 0.40 -15.09
N ASN A 6 -4.91 -0.63 -15.46
CA ASN A 6 -4.40 -1.88 -16.03
C ASN A 6 -3.20 -2.46 -15.25
N GLY A 7 -3.37 -2.71 -13.96
CA GLY A 7 -2.31 -3.22 -13.07
C GLY A 7 -1.44 -2.15 -12.42
N TYR A 8 -1.44 -0.91 -12.90
CA TYR A 8 -0.66 0.16 -12.31
C TYR A 8 -1.50 0.96 -11.30
N ILE A 9 -0.94 1.24 -10.12
CA ILE A 9 -1.53 2.19 -9.16
C ILE A 9 -0.85 3.54 -9.36
N VAL A 10 -1.54 4.47 -10.00
CA VAL A 10 -1.02 5.76 -10.47
C VAL A 10 -1.38 6.87 -9.50
N ASN A 11 -0.40 7.69 -9.09
CA ASN A 11 -0.64 8.94 -8.40
C ASN A 11 -1.09 10.01 -9.40
N LYS A 12 -2.33 10.49 -9.31
CA LYS A 12 -2.87 11.49 -10.25
C LYS A 12 -2.14 12.84 -10.20
N ALA A 13 -1.50 13.18 -9.08
CA ALA A 13 -0.82 14.46 -8.93
C ALA A 13 0.58 14.48 -9.57
N SER A 14 1.34 13.39 -9.42
CA SER A 14 2.70 13.30 -9.94
C SER A 14 2.81 12.55 -11.28
N GLY A 15 1.79 11.77 -11.66
CA GLY A 15 1.83 10.84 -12.78
C GLY A 15 2.67 9.58 -12.52
N LYS A 16 3.35 9.50 -11.37
CA LYS A 16 4.19 8.36 -10.98
C LYS A 16 3.34 7.18 -10.52
N VAL A 17 3.92 5.99 -10.58
CA VAL A 17 3.28 4.74 -10.19
C VAL A 17 3.84 4.20 -8.88
N PHE A 18 3.05 3.38 -8.21
CA PHE A 18 3.44 2.65 -7.03
C PHE A 18 4.43 1.54 -7.39
N ASP A 19 5.61 1.56 -6.76
CA ASP A 19 6.78 0.77 -7.14
C ASP A 19 7.41 0.08 -5.91
N ILE A 20 7.87 -1.16 -6.06
CA ILE A 20 8.71 -1.82 -5.06
C ILE A 20 10.12 -1.25 -5.16
N GLN A 21 10.56 -0.56 -4.11
CA GLN A 21 11.81 0.17 -4.09
C GLN A 21 13.00 -0.76 -4.37
N GLY A 22 13.76 -0.43 -5.40
CA GLY A 22 14.93 -1.22 -5.84
C GLY A 22 14.59 -2.39 -6.76
N GLY A 23 13.30 -2.67 -7.00
CA GLY A 23 12.84 -3.64 -8.00
C GLY A 23 12.77 -5.09 -7.54
N TYR A 24 13.05 -5.39 -6.27
CA TYR A 24 13.04 -6.75 -5.74
C TYR A 24 12.52 -6.83 -4.31
N ILE A 25 11.91 -7.96 -3.98
CA ILE A 25 11.48 -8.30 -2.62
C ILE A 25 12.69 -8.85 -1.85
N ARG A 26 12.97 -8.26 -0.69
CA ARG A 26 14.07 -8.66 0.20
C ARG A 26 13.56 -9.66 1.23
N THR A 27 14.27 -10.78 1.39
CA THR A 27 13.94 -11.82 2.38
C THR A 27 14.43 -11.48 3.79
N PHE A 28 15.61 -10.87 3.90
CA PHE A 28 16.25 -10.57 5.20
C PHE A 28 16.10 -9.11 5.66
N HIS A 29 15.49 -8.27 4.83
CA HIS A 29 15.28 -6.86 5.12
C HIS A 29 13.86 -6.44 4.72
N ARG A 30 13.42 -5.28 5.23
CA ARG A 30 12.12 -4.73 4.82
C ARG A 30 12.14 -4.36 3.35
N THR A 31 11.04 -4.66 2.67
CA THR A 31 10.81 -4.29 1.28
C THR A 31 9.90 -3.07 1.25
N TYR A 32 10.50 -1.90 1.01
CA TYR A 32 9.79 -0.63 0.99
C TYR A 32 9.15 -0.32 -0.37
N LEU A 33 8.22 0.62 -0.36
CA LEU A 33 7.50 1.09 -1.53
C LEU A 33 7.88 2.54 -1.80
N CYS A 34 7.92 2.90 -3.08
CA CYS A 34 8.15 4.28 -3.51
C CYS A 34 7.22 4.65 -4.67
N GLN A 35 7.33 5.90 -5.11
CA GLN A 35 6.74 6.35 -6.37
C GLN A 35 7.83 6.44 -7.41
N TRP A 36 7.60 5.85 -8.58
CA TRP A 36 8.56 5.84 -9.68
C TRP A 36 7.90 6.12 -11.03
N ASP A 37 8.70 6.41 -12.04
CA ASP A 37 8.20 6.54 -13.40
C ASP A 37 7.71 5.18 -13.92
N ARG A 38 6.59 5.20 -14.67
CA ARG A 38 5.94 4.01 -15.19
C ARG A 38 6.85 3.29 -16.18
N LYS A 39 7.15 2.03 -15.90
CA LYS A 39 7.91 1.13 -16.78
C LYS A 39 6.99 0.46 -17.80
N PRO A 40 7.52 0.11 -18.99
CA PRO A 40 6.81 -0.75 -19.94
C PRO A 40 6.50 -2.10 -19.30
N LEU A 41 5.42 -2.77 -19.74
CA LEU A 41 4.91 -3.99 -19.11
C LEU A 41 5.98 -5.09 -18.96
N ALA A 42 6.88 -5.22 -19.95
CA ALA A 42 7.98 -6.19 -19.93
C ALA A 42 8.98 -5.99 -18.77
N GLU A 43 9.06 -4.79 -18.19
CA GLU A 43 9.97 -4.43 -17.11
C GLU A 43 9.23 -4.04 -15.81
N ALA A 44 7.89 -4.05 -15.84
CA ALA A 44 7.04 -3.53 -14.79
C ALA A 44 6.71 -4.56 -13.69
N SER A 45 7.54 -5.61 -13.53
CA SER A 45 7.26 -6.67 -12.56
C SER A 45 7.15 -6.15 -11.12
N ASN A 46 7.85 -5.05 -10.82
CA ASN A 46 7.86 -4.35 -9.54
C ASN A 46 6.84 -3.18 -9.44
N GLN A 47 6.03 -2.96 -10.48
CA GLN A 47 5.04 -1.87 -10.58
C GLN A 47 3.63 -2.36 -10.93
N HIS A 48 3.46 -3.66 -11.16
CA HIS A 48 2.21 -4.28 -11.54
C HIS A 48 1.56 -4.99 -10.35
N TRP A 49 0.32 -4.62 -10.07
CA TRP A 49 -0.40 -4.97 -8.86
C TRP A 49 -1.74 -5.62 -9.20
N THR A 50 -2.06 -6.68 -8.49
CA THR A 50 -3.35 -7.38 -8.56
C THR A 50 -4.13 -7.13 -7.27
N PHE A 51 -5.41 -6.81 -7.40
CA PHE A 51 -6.35 -6.77 -6.27
C PHE A 51 -7.06 -8.11 -6.17
N LEU A 52 -6.86 -8.80 -5.05
CA LEU A 52 -7.41 -10.13 -4.81
C LEU A 52 -8.81 -10.05 -4.17
N PRO A 53 -9.68 -11.05 -4.42
CA PRO A 53 -10.88 -11.26 -3.61
C PRO A 53 -10.49 -11.30 -2.11
N GLY A 54 -11.15 -10.49 -1.28
CA GLY A 54 -10.79 -10.33 0.14
C GLY A 54 -9.99 -9.08 0.48
N GLY A 55 -9.64 -8.26 -0.52
CA GLY A 55 -9.11 -6.91 -0.30
C GLY A 55 -7.59 -6.81 -0.23
N SER A 56 -6.85 -7.89 -0.44
CA SER A 56 -5.39 -7.83 -0.50
C SER A 56 -4.90 -7.28 -1.84
N ILE A 57 -3.83 -6.48 -1.80
CA ILE A 57 -3.12 -6.01 -2.98
C ILE A 57 -1.78 -6.74 -3.04
N THR A 58 -1.52 -7.47 -4.12
CA THR A 58 -0.32 -8.30 -4.32
C THR A 58 0.46 -7.85 -5.56
N PRO A 59 1.80 -7.91 -5.58
CA PRO A 59 2.54 -7.78 -6.83
C PRO A 59 2.17 -8.94 -7.75
N THR A 60 1.78 -8.65 -8.99
CA THR A 60 1.26 -9.64 -9.94
C THR A 60 2.22 -10.81 -10.20
N PHE A 61 3.53 -10.58 -10.10
CA PHE A 61 4.56 -11.58 -10.36
C PHE A 61 5.14 -12.23 -9.10
N HIS A 62 4.63 -11.89 -7.92
CA HIS A 62 5.10 -12.41 -6.64
C HIS A 62 3.93 -12.80 -5.74
N GLU A 63 3.22 -13.83 -6.17
CA GLU A 63 2.17 -14.48 -5.39
C GLU A 63 2.74 -14.92 -4.03
N GLY A 64 1.97 -14.71 -2.96
CA GLY A 64 2.43 -14.93 -1.58
C GLY A 64 2.92 -13.68 -0.85
N PHE A 65 3.09 -12.54 -1.54
CA PHE A 65 3.41 -11.25 -0.93
C PHE A 65 2.29 -10.23 -1.15
N VAL A 66 2.05 -9.38 -0.16
CA VAL A 66 0.98 -8.37 -0.17
C VAL A 66 1.45 -7.04 0.43
N LEU A 67 0.73 -5.97 0.09
CA LEU A 67 0.82 -4.71 0.82
C LEU A 67 0.41 -4.92 2.28
N HIS A 68 1.27 -4.48 3.18
CA HIS A 68 1.08 -4.57 4.62
C HIS A 68 1.32 -3.24 5.30
N LEU A 69 0.40 -2.87 6.20
CA LEU A 69 0.57 -1.75 7.11
C LEU A 69 1.33 -2.19 8.35
N ARG A 70 2.57 -1.73 8.47
CA ARG A 70 3.40 -1.91 9.68
C ARG A 70 3.24 -0.71 10.62
N GLY A 71 3.22 -1.00 11.92
CA GLY A 71 3.16 0.00 12.99
C GLY A 71 1.74 0.22 13.51
N ARG A 72 1.56 1.33 14.21
CA ARG A 72 0.26 1.83 14.69
C ARG A 72 0.10 3.29 14.27
N PHE A 73 -1.14 3.74 14.13
CA PHE A 73 -1.44 5.14 13.92
C PHE A 73 -1.47 5.90 15.26
N CYS A 74 -0.36 6.03 15.98
CA CYS A 74 -0.35 6.85 17.21
C CYS A 74 0.53 8.09 17.07
N ARG A 75 0.01 9.25 17.52
CA ARG A 75 0.70 10.55 17.49
C ARG A 75 1.79 10.68 18.56
N SER A 76 1.73 9.90 19.64
CA SER A 76 2.56 10.06 20.83
C SER A 76 3.90 9.32 20.78
N ASN A 77 4.07 8.40 19.82
CA ASN A 77 5.26 7.58 19.66
C ASN A 77 5.81 7.87 18.27
N HIS A 78 7.11 8.10 18.13
CA HIS A 78 7.77 8.36 16.84
C HIS A 78 7.70 7.18 15.83
N GLU A 79 6.93 6.12 16.12
CA GLU A 79 6.68 5.02 15.20
C GLU A 79 5.57 5.40 14.22
N SER A 80 5.98 6.00 13.10
CA SER A 80 5.07 6.24 11.97
C SER A 80 4.60 4.92 11.37
N ALA A 81 3.31 4.85 11.03
CA ALA A 81 2.78 3.75 10.24
C ALA A 81 3.43 3.75 8.85
N GLN A 82 3.88 2.58 8.39
CA GLN A 82 4.59 2.40 7.13
C GLN A 82 3.89 1.35 6.28
N VAL A 83 3.75 1.61 4.98
CA VAL A 83 3.28 0.61 4.02
C VAL A 83 4.51 -0.07 3.40
N LEU A 84 4.53 -1.40 3.44
CA LEU A 84 5.63 -2.22 2.93
C LEU A 84 5.11 -3.51 2.31
N ILE A 85 5.98 -4.27 1.66
CA ILE A 85 5.66 -5.62 1.16
C ILE A 85 6.02 -6.65 2.22
N HIS A 86 5.06 -7.54 2.50
CA HIS A 86 5.21 -8.63 3.46
C HIS A 86 4.58 -9.92 2.92
N GLN A 87 5.03 -11.07 3.40
CA GLN A 87 4.33 -12.34 3.15
C GLN A 87 2.89 -12.29 3.66
N ILE A 88 1.98 -12.95 2.95
CA ILE A 88 0.60 -13.17 3.41
C ILE A 88 0.65 -13.81 4.81
N LYS A 89 -0.21 -13.31 5.70
CA LYS A 89 -0.37 -13.87 7.04
C LYS A 89 -1.79 -14.35 7.23
N ASP A 90 -1.93 -15.51 7.86
CA ASP A 90 -3.24 -16.06 8.25
C ASP A 90 -3.82 -15.30 9.46
N ASP A 91 -2.96 -14.76 10.32
CA ASP A 91 -3.33 -13.91 11.44
C ASP A 91 -3.29 -12.41 11.05
N ASN A 92 -4.15 -11.60 11.66
CA ASN A 92 -4.08 -10.14 11.55
C ASN A 92 -4.27 -9.58 10.12
N HIS A 93 -5.07 -10.26 9.29
CA HIS A 93 -5.35 -9.91 7.89
C HIS A 93 -5.84 -8.47 7.70
N HIS A 94 -6.43 -7.83 8.71
CA HIS A 94 -6.88 -6.44 8.64
C HIS A 94 -5.76 -5.44 8.31
N LYS A 95 -4.48 -5.76 8.60
CA LYS A 95 -3.32 -4.93 8.21
C LYS A 95 -2.87 -5.20 6.76
N GLN A 96 -3.47 -6.17 6.09
CA GLN A 96 -3.22 -6.58 4.70
C GLN A 96 -4.48 -6.46 3.82
N THR A 97 -5.59 -6.01 4.39
CA THR A 97 -6.85 -5.74 3.71
C THR A 97 -6.96 -4.25 3.40
N TRP A 98 -7.23 -3.95 2.14
CA TRP A 98 -7.34 -2.61 1.58
C TRP A 98 -8.65 -2.52 0.80
N PHE A 99 -9.19 -1.31 0.72
CA PHE A 99 -10.30 -1.00 -0.17
C PHE A 99 -10.00 0.29 -0.92
N PHE A 100 -10.47 0.36 -2.16
CA PHE A 100 -10.41 1.58 -2.93
C PHE A 100 -11.67 2.39 -2.63
N GLU A 101 -11.51 3.56 -2.03
CA GLU A 101 -12.60 4.51 -1.86
C GLU A 101 -12.82 5.28 -3.18
N PRO A 102 -14.01 5.20 -3.80
CA PRO A 102 -14.32 5.99 -4.99
C PRO A 102 -14.12 7.49 -4.78
N GLU A 103 -13.67 8.20 -5.82
CA GLU A 103 -13.41 9.65 -5.76
C GLU A 103 -14.66 10.43 -5.30
N GLN A 104 -15.86 10.02 -5.73
CA GLN A 104 -17.11 10.69 -5.40
C GLN A 104 -17.53 10.53 -3.94
N SER A 105 -17.05 9.49 -3.25
CA SER A 105 -17.32 9.27 -1.83
C SER A 105 -16.32 9.97 -0.91
N GLN A 106 -15.23 10.52 -1.46
CA GLN A 106 -14.23 11.21 -0.66
C GLN A 106 -14.74 12.58 -0.18
N PRO A 107 -14.45 12.97 1.07
CA PRO A 107 -14.79 14.30 1.54
C PRO A 107 -14.13 15.36 0.67
N LYS A 108 -14.87 16.42 0.31
CA LYS A 108 -14.35 17.56 -0.47
C LYS A 108 -13.19 18.31 0.21
N ILE A 109 -12.95 18.03 1.48
CA ILE A 109 -11.87 18.62 2.27
C ILE A 109 -10.60 17.78 2.05
N LEU A 110 -9.60 18.38 1.40
CA LEU A 110 -8.27 17.81 1.10
C LEU A 110 -7.37 17.62 2.33
N SER A 111 -7.83 18.00 3.52
CA SER A 111 -7.14 17.66 4.75
C SER A 111 -7.20 16.15 4.92
N PRO A 112 -6.07 15.43 5.05
CA PRO A 112 -6.12 14.03 5.43
C PRO A 112 -7.01 13.92 6.68
N PRO A 113 -7.93 12.94 6.76
CA PRO A 113 -8.76 12.79 7.94
C PRO A 113 -7.83 12.76 9.14
N ILE A 114 -7.99 13.71 10.06
CA ILE A 114 -7.25 13.72 11.32
C ILE A 114 -7.56 12.35 11.93
N PRO A 115 -6.57 11.46 12.08
CA PRO A 115 -6.82 10.18 12.74
C PRO A 115 -7.43 10.51 14.09
N LYS A 116 -8.64 10.00 14.34
CA LYS A 116 -9.25 10.10 15.67
C LYS A 116 -8.21 9.60 16.66
N GLU A 117 -8.04 10.33 17.76
CA GLU A 117 -7.06 10.02 18.81
C GLU A 117 -7.01 8.51 19.05
N CYS A 118 -5.80 7.93 19.12
CA CYS A 118 -5.60 6.51 19.37
C CYS A 118 -6.49 6.11 20.55
N PRO A 119 -7.59 5.36 20.35
CA PRO A 119 -8.26 4.79 21.50
C PRO A 119 -7.31 3.71 22.01
N ASP A 120 -6.96 3.79 23.29
CA ASP A 120 -6.15 2.81 24.01
C ASP A 120 -6.87 1.46 24.02
N TYR A 121 -6.85 0.75 22.89
CA TYR A 121 -7.27 -0.63 22.82
C TYR A 121 -6.04 -1.48 23.07
N PHE A 122 -6.04 -2.04 24.28
CA PHE A 122 -5.15 -3.05 24.85
C PHE A 122 -3.85 -2.49 25.45
N ALA A 123 -3.96 -2.14 26.75
CA ALA A 123 -2.90 -2.34 27.73
C ALA A 123 -2.67 -3.85 27.97
#